data_AF-R2NR88-F1
#
_entry.id   AF-R2NR88-F1
#
_cell.length_a   1.000
_cell.length_b   1.000
_cell.length_c   1.000
_cell.angle_alpha   90.00
_cell.angle_beta   90.00
_cell.angle_gamma   90.00
#
_symmetry.space_group_name_H-M   'P 1'
#
loop_
_entity.id
_entity.type
_entity.pdbx_description
1 polymer ?
#
loop_
_entity_poly.entity_id
_entity_poly.type
_entity_poly.pdbx_seq_one_letter_code
_entity_poly.pdbx_strand_id
1 'polypeptide(L)'
;MTISAFIATFSGAFLFPFFIRMAWGKMVDSWGPIGGWMAAAFITGTIWTLNHGIPTPMITQSGKAWVDMGLAAGIGCWVATARLGFGVKKSMKNVFAAISGGIVGAFLLSLFL
;
A
#
# COMPACT_ATOMS: atom_id res chain seq x y z
N MET A 1 -7.06 -16.90 12.23
CA MET A 1 -7.05 -16.75 10.76
C MET A 1 -6.90 -18.12 10.13
N THR A 2 -7.63 -18.43 9.06
CA THR A 2 -7.49 -19.70 8.33
C THR A 2 -6.28 -19.63 7.37
N ILE A 3 -5.77 -20.77 6.91
CA ILE A 3 -4.69 -20.80 5.90
C ILE A 3 -5.14 -20.09 4.61
N SER A 4 -6.40 -20.27 4.19
CA SER A 4 -6.94 -19.59 3.02
C SER A 4 -6.95 -18.07 3.19
N ALA A 5 -7.36 -17.57 4.35
CA ALA A 5 -7.36 -16.13 4.64
C ALA A 5 -5.94 -15.55 4.69
N PHE A 6 -4.97 -16.32 5.19
CA PHE A 6 -3.56 -15.95 5.16
C PHE A 6 -3.04 -15.81 3.72
N ILE A 7 -3.27 -16.82 2.88
CA ILE A 7 -2.83 -16.81 1.48
C ILE A 7 -3.47 -15.64 0.74
N ALA A 8 -4.79 -15.45 0.87
CA ALA A 8 -5.50 -14.33 0.25
C ALA A 8 -4.92 -12.97 0.70
N THR A 9 -4.68 -12.79 2.00
CA THR A 9 -4.13 -11.54 2.55
C THR A 9 -2.72 -11.29 2.05
N PHE A 10 -1.87 -12.31 2.04
CA PHE A 10 -0.50 -12.21 1.54
C PHE A 10 -0.47 -11.86 0.05
N SER A 11 -1.27 -12.54 -0.77
CA SER A 11 -1.39 -12.25 -2.20
C SER A 11 -1.93 -10.83 -2.44
N GLY A 12 -2.99 -10.42 -1.73
CA GLY A 12 -3.58 -9.09 -1.84
C GLY A 12 -2.61 -7.97 -1.46
N ALA A 13 -1.87 -8.17 -0.37
CA ALA A 13 -0.81 -7.27 0.08
C ALA A 13 0.35 -7.20 -0.94
N PHE A 14 0.70 -8.29 -1.61
CA PHE A 14 1.74 -8.31 -2.64
C PHE A 14 1.34 -7.58 -3.93
N LEU A 15 0.08 -7.72 -4.38
CA LEU A 15 -0.38 -7.16 -5.65
C LEU A 15 -0.13 -5.65 -5.73
N PHE A 16 -0.42 -4.91 -4.65
CA PHE A 16 -0.33 -3.45 -4.68
C PHE A 16 1.08 -2.90 -4.96
N PRO A 17 2.10 -3.19 -4.13
CA PRO A 17 3.48 -2.77 -4.40
C PRO A 17 4.02 -3.35 -5.71
N PHE A 18 3.61 -4.56 -6.11
CA PHE A 18 4.02 -5.15 -7.38
C PHE A 18 3.58 -4.30 -8.58
N PHE A 19 2.28 -3.95 -8.67
CA PHE A 19 1.79 -3.14 -9.78
C PHE A 19 2.31 -1.70 -9.76
N ILE A 20 2.49 -1.10 -8.56
CA ILE A 20 3.17 0.21 -8.44
C ILE A 20 4.55 0.14 -9.11
N ARG A 21 5.34 -0.89 -8.78
CA ARG A 21 6.72 -1.06 -9.28
C ARG A 21 6.79 -1.39 -10.77
N MET A 22 5.81 -2.11 -11.30
CA MET A 22 5.83 -2.57 -12.69
C MET A 22 5.28 -1.54 -13.69
N ALA A 23 4.30 -0.73 -13.27
CA ALA A 23 3.51 0.09 -14.19
C ALA A 23 3.51 1.58 -13.86
N TRP A 24 3.44 1.99 -12.58
CA TRP A 24 3.19 3.40 -12.23
C TRP A 24 4.21 4.35 -12.86
N GLY A 25 5.50 4.10 -12.65
CA GLY A 25 6.58 4.93 -13.22
C GLY A 25 6.46 5.05 -14.74
N LYS A 26 6.23 3.93 -15.44
CA LYS A 26 6.09 3.90 -16.90
C LYS A 26 4.88 4.70 -17.40
N MET A 27 3.77 4.68 -16.66
CA MET A 27 2.59 5.48 -16.99
C MET A 27 2.89 6.97 -16.89
N VAL A 28 3.60 7.39 -15.84
CA VAL A 28 4.04 8.79 -15.66
C VAL A 28 5.05 9.17 -16.75
N ASP A 29 6.02 8.32 -17.03
CA ASP A 29 7.05 8.59 -18.04
C ASP A 29 6.45 8.72 -19.45
N SER A 30 5.43 7.91 -19.76
CA SER A 30 4.81 7.88 -21.10
C SER A 30 3.71 8.94 -21.28
N TRP A 31 2.93 9.23 -20.24
CA TRP A 31 1.75 10.09 -20.32
C TRP A 31 1.92 11.40 -19.56
N GLY A 32 3.07 11.65 -18.94
CA GLY A 32 3.30 12.82 -18.11
C GLY A 32 2.47 12.80 -16.81
N PRO A 33 2.13 13.97 -16.24
CA PRO A 33 1.42 14.05 -14.96
C PRO A 33 0.09 13.28 -14.93
N ILE A 34 -0.65 13.21 -16.05
CA ILE A 34 -1.90 12.44 -16.13
C ILE A 34 -1.65 10.94 -15.91
N GLY A 35 -0.46 10.43 -16.25
CA GLY A 35 -0.06 9.06 -15.93
C GLY A 35 -0.12 8.73 -14.45
N GLY A 36 0.18 9.69 -13.56
CA GLY A 36 0.07 9.52 -12.12
C GLY A 36 -1.39 9.40 -11.65
N TRP A 37 -2.28 10.22 -12.22
CA TRP A 37 -3.72 10.16 -11.96
C TRP A 37 -4.33 8.84 -12.45
N MET A 38 -3.94 8.41 -13.64
CA MET A 38 -4.37 7.13 -14.21
C MET A 38 -3.83 5.96 -13.39
N ALA A 39 -2.58 6.01 -12.94
CA ALA A 39 -2.02 4.99 -12.07
C ALA A 39 -2.78 4.93 -10.73
N ALA A 40 -3.10 6.07 -10.13
CA ALA A 40 -3.91 6.11 -8.91
C ALA A 40 -5.31 5.50 -9.14
N ALA A 41 -6.00 5.86 -10.22
CA ALA A 41 -7.32 5.31 -10.51
C ALA A 41 -7.28 3.80 -10.80
N PHE A 42 -6.44 3.36 -11.74
CA PHE A 42 -6.45 1.99 -12.22
C PHE A 42 -5.66 1.03 -11.33
N ILE A 43 -4.49 1.42 -10.82
CA ILE A 43 -3.70 0.54 -9.95
C ILE A 43 -4.29 0.55 -8.55
N THR A 44 -4.36 1.72 -7.90
CA THR A 44 -4.86 1.80 -6.52
C THR A 44 -6.34 1.44 -6.46
N GLY A 45 -7.19 1.96 -7.35
CA GLY A 45 -8.64 1.69 -7.32
C GLY A 45 -8.98 0.21 -7.55
N THR A 46 -8.38 -0.43 -8.55
CA THR A 46 -8.63 -1.86 -8.82
C THR A 46 -8.14 -2.73 -7.67
N ILE A 47 -6.93 -2.47 -7.16
CA ILE A 47 -6.35 -3.30 -6.10
C ILE A 47 -7.05 -3.04 -4.75
N TRP A 48 -7.51 -1.82 -4.50
CA TRP A 48 -8.39 -1.53 -3.36
C TRP A 48 -9.69 -2.33 -3.46
N THR A 49 -10.29 -2.39 -4.65
CA THR A 49 -11.53 -3.15 -4.88
C THR A 49 -11.32 -4.63 -4.57
N LEU A 50 -10.21 -5.22 -5.00
CA LEU A 50 -9.85 -6.61 -4.66
C LEU A 50 -9.54 -6.79 -3.17
N ASN A 51 -8.80 -5.87 -2.56
CA ASN A 51 -8.33 -6.00 -1.19
C ASN A 51 -9.42 -5.68 -0.16
N HIS A 52 -10.40 -4.84 -0.50
CA HIS A 52 -11.36 -4.27 0.45
C HIS A 52 -12.77 -4.06 -0.11
N GLY A 53 -12.92 -3.74 -1.40
CA GLY A 53 -14.19 -3.27 -1.96
C GLY A 53 -15.20 -4.35 -2.34
N ILE A 54 -14.76 -5.59 -2.60
CA ILE A 54 -15.66 -6.71 -2.96
C ILE A 54 -16.18 -7.47 -1.74
N PRO A 55 -17.30 -8.22 -1.84
CA PRO A 55 -17.89 -8.96 -0.72
C PRO A 55 -16.96 -10.01 -0.07
N THR A 56 -16.02 -10.56 -0.85
CA THR A 56 -15.00 -11.50 -0.40
C THR A 56 -13.60 -10.91 -0.61
N PRO A 57 -13.19 -9.92 0.22
CA PRO A 57 -11.95 -9.19 0.02
C PRO A 57 -10.73 -10.07 0.25
N MET A 58 -9.62 -9.76 -0.43
CA MET A 58 -8.36 -10.49 -0.27
C MET A 58 -7.71 -10.22 1.09
N ILE A 59 -7.66 -8.95 1.54
CA ILE A 59 -7.10 -8.62 2.85
C ILE A 59 -8.17 -8.87 3.91
N THR A 60 -7.89 -9.84 4.77
CA THR A 60 -8.77 -10.18 5.88
C THR A 60 -8.76 -9.05 6.91
N GLN A 61 -9.94 -8.50 7.19
CA GLN A 61 -10.16 -7.54 8.28
C GLN A 61 -10.61 -8.29 9.54
N SER A 62 -10.12 -7.90 10.71
CA SER A 62 -10.55 -8.48 11.99
C SER A 62 -10.53 -7.45 13.10
N GLY A 63 -11.61 -7.39 13.87
CA GLY A 63 -11.73 -6.47 15.00
C GLY A 63 -11.95 -5.03 14.55
N LYS A 64 -11.56 -4.09 15.42
CA LYS A 64 -11.77 -2.64 15.21
C LYS A 64 -10.65 -1.97 14.40
N ALA A 65 -9.49 -2.63 14.28
CA ALA A 65 -8.36 -2.09 13.55
C ALA A 65 -8.48 -2.48 12.07
N TRP A 66 -8.47 -1.46 11.19
CA TRP A 66 -8.47 -1.66 9.75
C TRP A 66 -7.05 -1.89 9.25
N VAL A 67 -6.82 -2.99 8.53
CA VAL A 67 -5.57 -3.32 7.86
C VAL A 67 -5.56 -2.66 6.48
N ASP A 68 -4.83 -1.56 6.35
CA ASP A 68 -4.76 -0.77 5.12
C ASP A 68 -3.70 -1.30 4.13
N MET A 69 -4.06 -1.46 2.85
CA MET A 69 -3.12 -1.92 1.81
C MET A 69 -1.97 -0.93 1.52
N GLY A 70 -2.10 0.34 1.92
CA GLY A 70 -1.04 1.35 1.85
C GLY A 70 0.18 0.98 2.67
N LEU A 71 0.01 0.25 3.78
CA LEU A 71 1.14 -0.34 4.51
C LEU A 71 1.91 -1.34 3.62
N ALA A 72 1.19 -2.15 2.86
CA ALA A 72 1.79 -3.11 1.94
C ALA A 72 2.52 -2.42 0.78
N ALA A 73 1.96 -1.34 0.23
CA ALA A 73 2.66 -0.50 -0.74
C ALA A 73 3.95 0.09 -0.17
N GLY A 74 3.89 0.68 1.04
CA GLY A 74 5.04 1.25 1.72
C GLY A 74 6.16 0.23 1.93
N ILE A 75 5.84 -0.92 2.55
CA ILE A 75 6.82 -1.98 2.81
C ILE A 75 7.35 -2.58 1.51
N GLY A 76 6.47 -2.96 0.58
CA GLY A 76 6.87 -3.64 -0.65
C GLY A 76 7.75 -2.76 -1.55
N CYS A 77 7.40 -1.49 -1.73
CA CYS A 77 8.22 -0.54 -2.48
C CYS A 77 9.55 -0.26 -1.76
N TRP A 78 9.54 -0.14 -0.43
CA TRP A 78 10.75 0.08 0.36
C TRP A 78 11.71 -1.11 0.29
N VAL A 79 11.23 -2.33 0.50
CA VAL A 79 12.01 -3.56 0.37
C VAL A 79 12.56 -3.71 -1.04
N ALA A 80 11.72 -3.52 -2.07
CA ALA A 80 12.17 -3.61 -3.46
C ALA A 80 13.28 -2.59 -3.77
N THR A 81 13.18 -1.37 -3.22
CA THR A 81 14.18 -0.31 -3.40
C THR A 81 15.47 -0.63 -2.63
N ALA A 82 15.37 -1.12 -1.39
CA ALA A 82 16.52 -1.59 -0.61
C ALA A 82 17.28 -2.72 -1.33
N ARG A 83 16.55 -3.66 -1.95
CA ARG A 83 17.12 -4.76 -2.74
C ARG A 83 17.86 -4.32 -3.99
N LEU A 84 17.53 -3.15 -4.53
CA LEU A 84 18.27 -2.52 -5.63
C LEU A 84 19.54 -1.77 -5.17
N GLY A 85 19.90 -1.86 -3.88
CA GLY A 85 21.11 -1.23 -3.33
C GLY A 85 20.94 0.23 -2.93
N PHE A 86 19.73 0.78 -2.97
CA PHE A 86 19.47 2.13 -2.51
C PHE A 86 19.58 2.24 -0.98
N GLY A 87 20.05 3.39 -0.50
CA GLY A 87 20.44 3.58 0.89
C GLY A 87 19.28 3.51 1.89
N VAL A 88 19.12 2.36 2.54
CA VAL A 88 18.15 2.14 3.64
C VAL A 88 18.29 3.20 4.72
N LYS A 89 19.52 3.46 5.20
CA LYS A 89 19.78 4.48 6.24
C LYS A 89 19.27 5.87 5.86
N LYS A 90 19.38 6.26 4.58
CA LYS A 90 18.89 7.53 4.06
C LYS A 90 17.35 7.59 4.08
N SER A 91 16.70 6.47 3.77
CA SER A 91 15.23 6.38 3.75
C SER A 91 14.58 6.41 5.13
N MET A 92 15.32 6.10 6.21
CA MET A 92 14.76 5.98 7.56
C MET A 92 14.08 7.26 8.05
N LYS A 93 14.56 8.44 7.65
CA LYS A 93 13.88 9.71 7.97
C LYS A 93 12.43 9.71 7.45
N ASN A 94 12.21 9.22 6.24
CA ASN A 94 10.87 9.15 5.65
C ASN A 94 10.03 8.07 6.30
N VAL A 95 10.64 6.94 6.68
CA VAL A 95 9.96 5.87 7.44
C VAL A 95 9.46 6.41 8.79
N PHE A 96 10.31 7.10 9.55
CA PHE A 96 9.91 7.73 10.81
C PHE A 96 8.84 8.79 10.61
N ALA A 97 8.96 9.62 9.57
CA ALA A 97 7.94 10.62 9.27
C ALA A 97 6.58 9.97 8.94
N ALA A 98 6.57 8.86 8.20
CA ALA A 98 5.34 8.12 7.88
C ALA A 98 4.71 7.49 9.13
N ILE A 99 5.52 6.89 10.02
CA ILE A 99 5.04 6.32 11.29
C ILE A 99 4.46 7.43 12.18
N SER A 100 5.20 8.53 12.36
CA SER A 100 4.72 9.67 13.16
C SER A 100 3.45 10.27 12.58
N GLY A 101 3.36 10.43 11.27
CA GLY A 101 2.15 10.90 10.59
C GLY A 101 0.97 9.96 10.79
N GLY A 102 1.20 8.64 10.72
CA GLY A 102 0.17 7.62 11.01
C GLY A 102 -0.33 7.68 12.45
N ILE A 103 0.57 7.85 13.43
CA ILE A 103 0.22 8.00 14.85
C ILE A 103 -0.60 9.27 15.07
N VAL A 104 -0.17 10.41 14.51
CA VAL A 104 -0.91 11.67 14.62
C VAL A 104 -2.28 11.54 13.95
N GLY A 105 -2.37 10.92 12.78
CA GLY A 105 -3.63 10.66 12.10
C GLY A 105 -4.57 9.78 12.95
N ALA A 106 -4.05 8.69 13.52
CA ALA A 106 -4.83 7.82 14.41
C ALA A 106 -5.31 8.56 15.67
N PHE A 107 -4.45 9.39 16.28
CA PHE A 107 -4.84 10.22 17.41
C PHE A 107 -5.96 11.20 17.02
N LEU A 108 -5.84 11.90 15.90
CA LEU A 108 -6.88 12.82 15.43
C LEU A 108 -8.22 12.09 15.23
N LEU A 109 -8.20 10.92 14.58
CA LEU A 109 -9.40 10.11 14.39
C LEU A 109 -10.04 9.69 15.73
N SER A 110 -9.24 9.36 16.76
CA SER A 110 -9.76 8.95 18.07
C SER A 110 -10.49 10.05 18.85
N LEU A 111 -10.44 11.30 18.38
CA LEU A 111 -11.17 12.41 19.01
C LEU A 111 -12.63 12.47 18.57
N PHE A 112 -13.01 11.78 17.49
CA PHE A 112 -14.36 11.87 16.90
C PHE A 112 -14.92 10.57 16.30
N LEU A 113 -14.14 9.48 16.31
CA LEU A 113 -14.59 8.10 16.00
C LEU A 113 -14.51 7.24 17.25
#